data_AF-A0A7R9P0G7-F1
#
_entry.id   AF-A0A7R9P0G7-F1
#
_cell.length_a   1.000
_cell.length_b   1.000
_cell.length_c   1.000
_cell.angle_alpha   90.00
_cell.angle_beta   90.00
_cell.angle_gamma   90.00
#
_symmetry.space_group_name_H-M   'P 1'
#
loop_
_entity.id
_entity.type
_entity.pdbx_description
1 polymer ?
#
loop_
_entity_poly.entity_id
_entity_poly.type
_entity_poly.pdbx_seq_one_letter_code
_entity_poly.pdbx_strand_id
1 'polypeptide(L)'
;MYKNEKGVNDVLLPSPLFACLPALTVRSDPQRREKSYVVKYLNRALVHCDGKHKCSRARCVGLAWVIIPQPWQVQLPWCTYSSWRIFLVVCSIPGLITAILLSVFLPESPRFLYSQGRYDETLAVLRRIFSINTSCPPQQYPLIELSTDPDQTLVKSNNNRSMKCLFETMCDQTRPLFSTPHVVNLMLICALQFGLFSCGNGLILWMPDLFSQLYVDYALHPVDQRTICQVVEHGLIASNQTSDTGVNCTNTVDAGVYQNTLIIGGVGMMAYIINGYFIDSVGKRNILVINLVTSGTAGIGLYFARSAGQVLTLACVFLALSSTCISVVSTAAIELFPTHLRKLRCSFHTLLMSSDRMKPRPGDWVVTIDFIQEAAITS
;
A
#
# COMPACT_ATOMS: atom_id res chain seq x y z
N MET A 1 -30.42 18.83 -36.91
CA MET A 1 -29.12 19.05 -37.57
C MET A 1 -28.27 19.84 -36.59
N TYR A 2 -27.17 19.42 -35.98
CA TYR A 2 -26.13 18.38 -36.15
C TYR A 2 -25.71 17.98 -34.71
N LYS A 3 -25.74 16.72 -34.26
CA LYS A 3 -24.74 15.65 -34.48
C LYS A 3 -23.29 16.12 -34.28
N ASN A 4 -22.73 15.87 -33.10
CA ASN A 4 -21.31 15.52 -32.87
C ASN A 4 -21.07 15.06 -31.41
N GLU A 5 -21.64 13.91 -31.04
CA GLU A 5 -21.11 13.08 -29.95
C GLU A 5 -20.17 12.04 -30.58
N LYS A 6 -18.89 12.38 -30.70
CA LYS A 6 -17.83 11.39 -30.94
C LYS A 6 -16.56 11.81 -30.22
N GLY A 7 -16.10 10.90 -29.35
CA GLY A 7 -14.68 10.65 -29.12
C GLY A 7 -14.02 11.49 -28.03
N VAL A 8 -14.02 10.96 -26.81
CA VAL A 8 -12.91 11.17 -25.85
C VAL A 8 -12.63 9.82 -25.18
N ASN A 9 -12.12 8.87 -25.97
CA ASN A 9 -11.40 7.74 -25.43
C ASN A 9 -9.92 8.12 -25.38
N ASP A 10 -9.28 7.76 -24.27
CA ASP A 10 -7.84 7.80 -24.01
C ASP A 10 -7.20 9.17 -23.75
N VAL A 11 -6.97 9.46 -22.46
CA VAL A 11 -5.96 10.44 -22.02
C VAL A 11 -5.15 9.85 -20.87
N LEU A 12 -3.88 9.55 -21.16
CA LEU A 12 -2.84 9.26 -20.18
C LEU A 12 -2.62 10.49 -19.28
N LEU A 13 -2.65 10.32 -17.96
CA LEU A 13 -2.17 11.32 -17.01
C LEU A 13 -1.05 10.75 -16.13
N PRO A 14 0.08 11.49 -15.98
CA PRO A 14 1.24 11.07 -15.20
C PRO A 14 0.99 11.22 -13.68
N SER A 15 1.66 10.35 -12.93
CA SER A 15 1.60 10.16 -11.48
C SER A 15 2.02 11.38 -10.65
N PRO A 16 1.18 11.80 -9.67
CA PRO A 16 1.31 11.33 -8.29
C PRO A 16 -0.06 10.89 -7.72
N LEU A 17 -0.23 9.58 -7.53
CA LEU A 17 -1.53 8.92 -7.67
C LEU A 17 -2.44 8.87 -6.42
N PHE A 18 -2.03 9.33 -5.25
CA PHE A 18 -2.92 9.30 -4.07
C PHE A 18 -3.78 10.55 -3.89
N ALA A 19 -3.30 11.71 -4.36
CA ALA A 19 -4.07 12.96 -4.32
C ALA A 19 -5.15 13.05 -5.41
N CYS A 20 -5.01 12.26 -6.49
CA CYS A 20 -5.94 12.28 -7.64
C CYS A 20 -7.03 11.21 -7.61
N LEU A 21 -6.99 10.24 -6.68
CA LEU A 21 -8.07 9.26 -6.50
C LEU A 21 -9.46 9.92 -6.31
N PRO A 22 -9.59 11.00 -5.51
CA PRO A 22 -10.83 11.74 -5.42
C PRO A 22 -11.23 12.41 -6.74
N ALA A 23 -10.26 12.89 -7.54
CA ALA A 23 -10.54 13.53 -8.83
C ALA A 23 -11.10 12.55 -9.87
N LEU A 24 -10.64 11.29 -9.88
CA LEU A 24 -11.18 10.22 -10.73
C LEU A 24 -12.67 9.93 -10.43
N THR A 25 -13.10 10.09 -9.17
CA THR A 25 -14.51 9.90 -8.78
C THR A 25 -15.42 11.10 -9.07
N VAL A 26 -14.89 12.28 -9.43
CA VAL A 26 -15.70 13.47 -9.72
C VAL A 26 -16.31 13.43 -11.14
N ARG A 27 -15.76 12.63 -12.06
CA ARG A 27 -16.03 12.79 -13.50
C ARG A 27 -17.12 11.88 -14.08
N SER A 28 -17.88 11.14 -13.28
CA SER A 28 -18.91 10.22 -13.80
C SER A 28 -20.29 10.87 -13.87
N ASP A 29 -20.75 11.15 -15.09
CA ASP A 29 -22.14 11.48 -15.41
C ASP A 29 -23.08 10.31 -15.02
N PRO A 30 -24.34 10.55 -14.61
CA PRO A 30 -25.19 9.53 -13.99
C PRO A 30 -25.97 8.67 -15.00
N GLN A 31 -25.49 8.48 -16.23
CA GLN A 31 -26.13 7.59 -17.19
C GLN A 31 -25.75 6.11 -16.98
N ARG A 32 -26.76 5.23 -17.01
CA ARG A 32 -26.76 3.86 -16.45
C ARG A 32 -25.79 2.87 -17.11
N ARG A 33 -25.23 3.16 -18.29
CA ARG A 33 -24.22 2.32 -18.99
C ARG A 33 -22.77 2.73 -18.69
N GLU A 34 -22.50 4.00 -18.43
CA GLU A 34 -21.14 4.50 -18.11
C GLU A 34 -20.66 3.99 -16.74
N LYS A 35 -21.58 3.77 -15.80
CA LYS A 35 -21.25 3.22 -14.47
C LYS A 35 -20.49 1.89 -14.55
N SER A 36 -20.78 1.01 -15.51
CA SER A 36 -20.09 -0.28 -15.62
C SER A 36 -18.66 -0.13 -16.15
N TYR A 37 -18.46 0.71 -17.18
CA TYR A 37 -17.13 0.95 -17.76
C TYR A 37 -16.22 1.74 -16.80
N VAL A 38 -16.76 2.76 -16.14
CA VAL A 38 -16.02 3.57 -15.15
C VAL A 38 -15.60 2.72 -13.96
N VAL A 39 -16.48 1.82 -13.47
CA VAL A 39 -16.14 0.90 -12.38
C VAL A 39 -15.05 -0.09 -12.79
N LYS A 40 -15.13 -0.68 -13.99
CA LYS A 40 -14.09 -1.56 -14.53
C LYS A 40 -12.73 -0.85 -14.64
N TYR A 41 -12.70 0.35 -15.17
CA TYR A 41 -11.48 1.15 -15.31
C TYR A 41 -10.90 1.55 -13.94
N LEU A 42 -11.76 1.95 -13.00
CA LEU A 42 -11.36 2.31 -11.63
C LEU A 42 -10.74 1.12 -10.90
N ASN A 43 -11.34 -0.07 -11.00
CA ASN A 43 -10.81 -1.29 -10.38
C ASN A 43 -9.41 -1.63 -10.90
N ARG A 44 -9.22 -1.58 -12.23
CA ARG A 44 -7.89 -1.77 -12.81
C ARG A 44 -6.91 -0.71 -12.35
N ALA A 45 -7.30 0.56 -12.36
CA ALA A 45 -6.43 1.66 -11.97
C ALA A 45 -5.95 1.54 -10.50
N LEU A 46 -6.83 1.13 -9.58
CA LEU A 46 -6.49 0.92 -8.17
C LEU A 46 -5.46 -0.21 -8.00
N VAL A 47 -5.69 -1.37 -8.62
CA VAL A 47 -4.76 -2.51 -8.56
C VAL A 47 -3.40 -2.14 -9.16
N HIS A 48 -3.38 -1.39 -10.26
CA HIS A 48 -2.13 -0.91 -10.86
C HIS A 48 -1.41 0.11 -9.97
N CYS A 49 -2.15 0.95 -9.24
CA CYS A 49 -1.57 1.92 -8.31
C CYS A 49 -0.90 1.21 -7.12
N ASP A 50 -1.54 0.19 -6.55
CA ASP A 50 -0.95 -0.64 -5.50
C ASP A 50 0.27 -1.43 -6.00
N GLY A 51 0.23 -1.91 -7.25
CA GLY A 51 1.39 -2.51 -7.92
C GLY A 51 2.59 -1.56 -8.01
N LYS A 52 2.35 -0.27 -8.30
CA LYS A 52 3.42 0.76 -8.32
C LYS A 52 4.05 0.98 -6.94
N HIS A 53 3.28 0.91 -5.86
CA HIS A 53 3.83 0.96 -4.50
C HIS A 53 4.80 -0.19 -4.21
N LYS A 54 4.46 -1.40 -4.66
CA LYS A 54 5.32 -2.58 -4.51
C LYS A 54 6.58 -2.48 -5.37
N CYS A 55 6.48 -1.94 -6.58
CA CYS A 55 7.65 -1.60 -7.40
C CYS A 55 8.59 -0.62 -6.68
N SER A 56 8.03 0.35 -5.95
CA SER A 56 8.85 1.25 -5.12
C SER A 56 9.62 0.50 -4.02
N ARG A 57 9.00 -0.47 -3.34
CA ARG A 57 9.68 -1.31 -2.34
C ARG A 57 10.82 -2.13 -2.96
N ALA A 58 10.60 -2.72 -4.15
CA ALA A 58 11.65 -3.46 -4.86
C ALA A 58 12.83 -2.56 -5.26
N ARG A 59 12.58 -1.33 -5.71
CA ARG A 59 13.64 -0.35 -6.00
C ARG A 59 14.45 0.00 -4.75
N CYS A 60 13.82 0.15 -3.59
CA CYS A 60 14.53 0.39 -2.33
C CYS A 60 15.46 -0.78 -1.97
N VAL A 61 15.04 -2.03 -2.18
CA VAL A 61 15.89 -3.21 -1.96
C VAL A 61 17.07 -3.23 -2.92
N GLY A 62 16.87 -2.89 -4.19
CA GLY A 62 17.96 -2.76 -5.16
C GLY A 62 18.98 -1.69 -4.77
N LEU A 63 18.52 -0.52 -4.33
CA LEU A 63 19.40 0.53 -3.80
C LEU A 63 20.14 0.08 -2.52
N ALA A 64 19.46 -0.65 -1.64
CA ALA A 64 20.05 -1.21 -0.44
C ALA A 64 21.18 -2.17 -0.77
N TRP A 65 20.99 -3.03 -1.78
CA TRP A 65 22.01 -3.98 -2.22
C TRP A 65 23.28 -3.30 -2.76
N VAL A 66 23.13 -2.17 -3.44
CA VAL A 66 24.29 -1.42 -3.98
C VAL A 66 25.03 -0.67 -2.87
N ILE A 67 24.31 -0.11 -1.90
CA ILE A 67 24.86 0.85 -0.93
C ILE A 67 25.33 0.17 0.37
N ILE A 68 24.53 -0.72 0.96
CA ILE A 68 24.78 -1.27 2.30
C ILE A 68 26.05 -2.14 2.38
N PRO A 69 26.35 -3.03 1.41
CA PRO A 69 27.54 -3.88 1.46
C PRO A 69 28.87 -3.12 1.32
N GLN A 70 28.84 -1.84 0.94
CA GLN A 70 30.06 -1.04 0.80
C GLN A 70 30.72 -0.80 2.17
N PRO A 71 32.05 -0.89 2.29
CA PRO A 71 32.77 -0.73 3.56
C PRO A 71 32.92 0.73 4.01
N TRP A 72 32.23 1.68 3.35
CA TRP A 72 32.46 3.11 3.55
C TRP A 72 32.04 3.56 4.96
N GLN A 73 32.99 4.16 5.67
CA GLN A 73 32.75 4.86 6.91
C GLN A 73 33.31 6.27 6.77
N VAL A 74 32.43 7.25 6.55
CA VAL A 74 32.84 8.66 6.48
C VAL A 74 33.00 9.16 7.91
N GLN A 75 34.23 9.43 8.32
CA GLN A 75 34.52 9.98 9.64
C GLN A 75 34.29 11.50 9.61
N LEU A 76 33.17 11.95 10.20
CA LEU A 76 32.96 13.36 10.50
C LEU A 76 33.46 13.63 11.93
N PRO A 77 33.86 14.87 12.26
CA PRO A 77 34.42 15.18 13.58
C PRO A 77 33.44 14.90 14.74
N TRP A 78 32.14 14.73 14.45
CA TRP A 78 31.08 14.56 15.46
C TRP A 78 30.34 13.23 15.34
N CYS A 79 30.53 12.47 14.26
CA CYS A 79 29.82 11.21 13.98
C CYS A 79 30.53 10.37 12.91
N THR A 80 30.50 9.04 13.01
CA THR A 80 30.84 8.14 11.91
C THR A 80 29.61 7.87 11.04
N TYR A 81 29.69 8.17 9.75
CA TYR A 81 28.62 7.94 8.79
C TYR A 81 28.80 6.57 8.13
N SER A 82 28.02 5.58 8.58
CA SER A 82 28.00 4.23 8.02
C SER A 82 27.14 4.13 6.75
N SER A 83 27.37 3.13 5.92
CA SER A 83 26.67 2.86 4.64
C SER A 83 25.14 2.86 4.75
N TRP A 84 24.55 2.36 5.84
CA TRP A 84 23.10 2.39 6.05
C TRP A 84 22.53 3.81 6.24
N ARG A 85 23.31 4.74 6.82
CA ARG A 85 22.89 6.14 6.94
C ARG A 85 22.89 6.83 5.59
N ILE A 86 23.89 6.52 4.75
CA ILE A 86 23.95 6.99 3.35
C ILE A 86 22.73 6.47 2.58
N PHE A 87 22.37 5.20 2.76
CA PHE A 87 21.17 4.61 2.16
C PHE A 87 19.88 5.38 2.54
N LEU A 88 19.72 5.76 3.82
CA LEU A 88 18.56 6.56 4.25
C LEU A 88 18.51 7.95 3.60
N VAL A 89 19.67 8.61 3.46
CA VAL A 89 19.77 9.90 2.76
C VAL A 89 19.36 9.74 1.30
N VAL A 90 19.90 8.75 0.60
CA VAL A 90 19.58 8.46 -0.81
C VAL A 90 18.07 8.18 -0.98
N CYS A 91 17.47 7.41 -0.07
CA CYS A 91 16.03 7.14 -0.09
C CYS A 91 15.16 8.39 0.14
N SER A 92 15.69 9.42 0.78
CA SER A 92 14.96 10.66 1.09
C SER A 92 14.94 11.66 -0.08
N ILE A 93 15.94 11.58 -0.98
CA ILE A 93 16.09 12.50 -2.11
C ILE A 93 14.86 12.52 -3.04
N PRO A 94 14.29 11.38 -3.50
CA PRO A 94 13.09 11.39 -4.34
C PRO A 94 11.88 12.03 -3.65
N GLY A 95 11.76 11.86 -2.33
CA GLY A 95 10.70 12.48 -1.53
C GLY A 95 10.83 14.00 -1.50
N LEU A 96 12.05 14.51 -1.28
CA LEU A 96 12.34 15.95 -1.31
C LEU A 96 12.13 16.54 -2.69
N ILE A 97 12.62 15.90 -3.75
CA ILE A 97 12.40 16.34 -5.13
C ILE A 97 10.90 16.40 -5.42
N THR A 98 10.15 15.37 -5.04
CA THR A 98 8.69 15.36 -5.24
C THR A 98 8.02 16.49 -4.46
N ALA A 99 8.42 16.74 -3.21
CA ALA A 99 7.88 17.83 -2.41
C ALA A 99 8.13 19.21 -3.04
N ILE A 100 9.35 19.45 -3.54
CA ILE A 100 9.72 20.70 -4.23
C ILE A 100 8.96 20.84 -5.55
N LEU A 101 8.89 19.77 -6.35
CA LEU A 101 8.17 19.80 -7.63
C LEU A 101 6.68 20.05 -7.41
N LEU A 102 6.06 19.41 -6.42
CA LEU A 102 4.66 19.63 -6.09
C LEU A 102 4.41 21.05 -5.57
N SER A 103 5.29 21.59 -4.73
CA SER A 103 5.10 22.95 -4.19
C SER A 103 5.30 24.05 -5.25
N VAL A 104 6.17 23.82 -6.25
CA VAL A 104 6.46 24.81 -7.28
C VAL A 104 5.48 24.72 -8.46
N PHE A 105 5.11 23.52 -8.91
CA PHE A 105 4.38 23.34 -10.18
C PHE A 105 2.88 23.12 -10.03
N LEU A 106 2.41 22.58 -8.89
CA LEU A 106 1.00 22.29 -8.71
C LEU A 106 0.24 23.50 -8.14
N PRO A 107 -0.75 24.04 -8.86
CA PRO A 107 -1.62 25.06 -8.26
C PRO A 107 -2.47 24.44 -7.15
N GLU A 108 -2.89 25.30 -6.22
CA GLU A 108 -3.84 24.92 -5.17
C GLU A 108 -5.14 24.33 -5.74
N SER A 109 -5.78 23.47 -4.96
CA SER A 109 -7.00 22.80 -5.40
C SER A 109 -8.10 23.83 -5.69
N PRO A 110 -8.75 23.80 -6.87
CA PRO A 110 -9.79 24.77 -7.23
C PRO A 110 -10.97 24.73 -6.24
N ARG A 111 -11.24 23.56 -5.65
CA ARG A 111 -12.27 23.42 -4.61
C ARG A 111 -11.89 24.13 -3.30
N PHE A 112 -10.61 24.09 -2.94
CA PHE A 112 -10.11 24.80 -1.76
C PHE A 112 -10.19 26.30 -1.98
N LEU A 113 -9.67 26.80 -3.11
CA LEU A 113 -9.75 28.21 -3.49
C LEU A 113 -11.19 28.73 -3.52
N TYR A 114 -12.12 27.96 -4.09
CA TYR A 114 -13.54 28.29 -4.10
C TYR A 114 -14.11 28.40 -2.68
N SER A 115 -13.82 27.43 -1.81
CA SER A 115 -14.31 27.43 -0.43
C SER A 115 -13.78 28.60 0.41
N GLN A 116 -12.58 29.10 0.08
CA GLN A 116 -11.98 30.28 0.70
C GLN A 116 -12.55 31.60 0.11
N GLY A 117 -13.43 31.53 -0.90
CA GLY A 117 -13.98 32.70 -1.59
C GLY A 117 -13.03 33.33 -2.63
N ARG A 118 -11.93 32.66 -3.01
CA ARG A 118 -10.98 33.11 -4.03
C ARG A 118 -11.47 32.68 -5.42
N TYR A 119 -12.53 33.32 -5.90
CA TYR A 119 -13.23 32.91 -7.14
C TYR A 119 -12.41 33.13 -8.41
N ASP A 120 -11.68 34.24 -8.52
CA ASP A 120 -10.87 34.54 -9.71
C ASP A 120 -9.74 33.54 -9.90
N GLU A 121 -9.07 33.16 -8.80
CA GLU A 121 -8.03 32.14 -8.81
C GLU A 121 -8.59 30.75 -9.11
N THR A 122 -9.79 30.45 -8.61
CA THR A 122 -10.50 29.21 -8.94
C THR A 122 -10.73 29.11 -10.44
N LEU A 123 -11.23 30.18 -11.07
CA LEU A 123 -11.43 30.25 -12.52
C LEU A 123 -10.11 30.12 -13.29
N ALA A 124 -9.03 30.77 -12.83
CA ALA A 124 -7.71 30.65 -13.45
C ALA A 124 -7.20 29.19 -13.44
N VAL A 125 -7.34 28.49 -12.32
CA VAL A 125 -6.97 27.08 -12.19
C VAL A 125 -7.84 26.19 -13.08
N LEU A 126 -9.16 26.41 -13.10
CA LEU A 126 -10.09 25.64 -13.95
C LEU A 126 -9.81 25.82 -15.45
N ARG A 127 -9.52 27.05 -15.88
CA ARG A 127 -9.11 27.36 -17.26
C ARG A 127 -7.81 26.64 -17.65
N ARG A 128 -6.81 26.62 -16.75
CA ARG A 128 -5.54 25.90 -16.96
C ARG A 128 -5.77 24.39 -17.06
N ILE A 129 -6.61 23.82 -16.19
CA ILE A 129 -6.96 22.39 -16.25
C ILE A 129 -7.69 22.07 -17.56
N PHE A 130 -8.62 22.93 -17.98
CA PHE A 130 -9.33 22.78 -19.25
C PHE A 130 -8.35 22.78 -20.42
N SER A 131 -7.48 23.79 -20.54
CA SER A 131 -6.56 23.90 -21.67
C SER A 131 -5.58 22.73 -21.77
N ILE A 132 -5.14 22.19 -20.63
CA ILE A 132 -4.29 20.99 -20.59
C ILE A 132 -5.07 19.76 -21.08
N ASN A 133 -6.32 19.60 -20.67
CA ASN A 133 -7.11 18.40 -20.94
C ASN A 133 -7.75 18.36 -22.34
N THR A 134 -8.12 19.51 -22.90
CA THR A 134 -8.78 19.59 -24.21
C THR A 134 -7.86 20.11 -25.31
N SER A 135 -6.64 20.53 -24.96
CA SER A 135 -5.71 21.23 -25.87
C SER A 135 -6.32 22.48 -26.52
N CYS A 136 -7.44 22.98 -25.99
CA CYS A 136 -8.11 24.20 -26.43
C CYS A 136 -7.59 25.42 -25.65
N PRO A 137 -7.66 26.62 -26.23
CA PRO A 137 -7.26 27.85 -25.54
C PRO A 137 -8.12 28.09 -24.27
N PRO A 138 -7.53 28.59 -23.17
CA PRO A 138 -8.21 28.78 -21.88
C PRO A 138 -9.38 29.78 -21.94
N GLN A 139 -9.41 30.64 -22.96
CA GLN A 139 -10.48 31.62 -23.20
C GLN A 139 -11.79 30.96 -23.66
N GLN A 140 -11.72 29.73 -24.20
CA GLN A 140 -12.90 28.97 -24.64
C GLN A 140 -13.53 28.16 -23.50
N TYR A 141 -13.05 28.34 -22.26
CA TYR A 141 -13.63 27.69 -21.09
C TYR A 141 -15.11 28.13 -20.95
N PRO A 142 -16.07 27.19 -20.92
CA PRO A 142 -17.47 27.54 -20.73
C PRO A 142 -17.62 28.20 -19.37
N LEU A 143 -18.05 29.46 -19.39
CA LEU A 143 -18.31 30.24 -18.19
C LEU A 143 -19.54 29.64 -17.49
N ILE A 144 -19.29 28.65 -16.65
CA ILE A 144 -20.24 28.21 -15.64
C ILE A 144 -20.20 29.30 -14.58
N GLU A 145 -21.27 30.10 -14.45
CA GLU A 145 -21.45 30.93 -13.27
C GLU A 145 -21.32 29.99 -12.06
N LEU A 146 -20.26 30.16 -11.26
CA LEU A 146 -20.13 29.41 -10.03
C LEU A 146 -21.16 29.97 -9.05
N SER A 147 -22.40 29.49 -9.17
CA SER A 147 -23.49 29.84 -8.30
C SER A 147 -23.07 29.59 -6.85
N THR A 148 -23.10 30.66 -6.06
CA THR A 148 -22.91 30.58 -4.62
C THR A 148 -24.01 29.68 -4.07
N ASP A 149 -23.66 28.47 -3.67
CA ASP A 149 -24.62 27.62 -2.95
C ASP A 149 -25.02 28.37 -1.67
N PRO A 150 -26.32 28.66 -1.44
CA PRO A 150 -26.76 29.37 -0.24
C PRO A 150 -26.41 28.62 1.07
N ASP A 151 -26.11 27.32 0.97
CA ASP A 151 -25.58 26.52 2.06
C ASP A 151 -24.14 26.94 2.48
N GLN A 152 -23.33 27.50 1.57
CA GLN A 152 -21.99 28.00 1.90
C GLN A 152 -22.01 29.38 2.56
N THR A 153 -23.04 30.19 2.33
CA THR A 153 -23.23 31.47 3.06
C THR A 153 -23.57 31.25 4.54
N LEU A 154 -24.25 30.14 4.89
CA LEU A 154 -24.48 29.78 6.29
C LEU A 154 -23.20 29.33 7.02
N VAL A 155 -22.18 28.89 6.28
CA VAL A 155 -20.91 28.37 6.84
C VAL A 155 -19.89 29.47 7.14
N LYS A 156 -20.07 30.68 6.57
CA LYS A 156 -19.17 31.84 6.76
C LYS A 156 -19.51 32.72 7.97
N SER A 157 -20.62 32.46 8.69
CA SER A 157 -21.02 33.24 9.86
C SER A 157 -20.86 32.47 11.18
N ASN A 158 -19.63 32.06 11.53
CA ASN A 158 -19.20 31.99 12.94
C ASN A 158 -17.69 31.71 13.03
N ASN A 159 -16.90 32.73 13.39
CA ASN A 159 -15.46 32.59 13.63
C ASN A 159 -15.13 31.81 14.93
N ASN A 160 -16.14 31.40 15.70
CA ASN A 160 -16.01 30.56 16.89
C ASN A 160 -16.43 29.10 16.60
N ARG A 161 -15.76 28.41 15.65
CA ARG A 161 -15.89 26.95 15.57
C ARG A 161 -15.22 26.32 16.79
N SER A 162 -15.99 26.08 17.83
CA SER A 162 -15.59 25.19 18.92
C SER A 162 -15.22 23.83 18.30
N MET A 163 -14.08 23.27 18.68
CA MET A 163 -13.64 21.91 18.31
C MET A 163 -14.77 20.86 18.47
N LYS A 164 -15.71 21.12 19.40
CA LYS A 164 -16.93 20.34 19.59
C LYS A 164 -17.82 20.27 18.35
N CYS A 165 -18.09 21.38 17.68
CA CYS A 165 -18.95 21.41 16.48
C CYS A 165 -18.30 20.66 15.30
N LEU A 166 -16.97 20.77 15.15
CA LEU A 166 -16.24 19.99 14.15
C LEU A 166 -16.29 18.49 14.47
N PHE A 167 -16.09 18.11 15.74
CA PHE A 167 -16.16 16.72 16.19
C PHE A 167 -17.56 16.14 16.04
N GLU A 168 -18.59 16.90 16.37
CA GLU A 168 -20.00 16.54 16.22
C GLU A 168 -20.36 16.34 14.74
N THR A 169 -19.91 17.23 13.86
CA THR A 169 -20.05 17.07 12.41
C THR A 169 -19.33 15.81 11.89
N MET A 170 -18.16 15.48 12.45
CA MET A 170 -17.43 14.24 12.11
C MET A 170 -18.14 12.99 12.63
N CYS A 171 -18.67 13.03 13.85
CA CYS A 171 -19.45 11.96 14.45
C CYS A 171 -20.73 11.69 13.65
N ASP A 172 -21.47 12.73 13.26
CA ASP A 172 -22.69 12.61 12.47
C ASP A 172 -22.42 12.05 11.06
N GLN A 173 -21.27 12.39 10.46
CA GLN A 173 -20.86 11.81 9.17
C GLN A 173 -20.37 10.37 9.27
N THR A 174 -19.88 9.95 10.44
CA THR A 174 -19.31 8.62 10.69
C THR A 174 -20.34 7.63 11.24
N ARG A 175 -21.36 8.11 11.95
CA ARG A 175 -22.46 7.33 12.50
C ARG A 175 -23.16 6.41 11.46
N PRO A 176 -23.38 6.83 10.20
CA PRO A 176 -23.95 5.96 9.17
C PRO A 176 -23.07 4.76 8.79
N LEU A 177 -21.77 4.78 9.12
CA LEU A 177 -20.86 3.66 8.86
C LEU A 177 -21.03 2.50 9.83
N PHE A 178 -21.43 2.83 11.05
CA PHE A 178 -21.63 1.88 12.14
C PHE A 178 -23.10 1.48 12.30
N SER A 179 -23.97 1.86 11.35
CA SER A 179 -25.35 1.40 11.32
C SER A 179 -25.46 0.01 10.68
N THR A 180 -26.37 -0.81 11.20
CA THR A 180 -26.75 -2.09 10.61
C THR A 180 -27.52 -1.82 9.31
N PRO A 181 -27.19 -2.43 8.16
CA PRO A 181 -26.39 -3.64 7.95
C PRO A 181 -24.90 -3.42 7.59
N HIS A 182 -24.42 -2.18 7.48
CA HIS A 182 -23.07 -1.88 6.97
C HIS A 182 -21.95 -2.25 7.96
N VAL A 183 -22.23 -2.22 9.26
CA VAL A 183 -21.24 -2.53 10.31
C VAL A 183 -20.68 -3.95 10.20
N VAL A 184 -21.48 -4.95 9.78
CA VAL A 184 -21.01 -6.34 9.65
C VAL A 184 -19.99 -6.45 8.52
N ASN A 185 -20.29 -5.83 7.37
CA ASN A 185 -19.36 -5.83 6.25
C ASN A 185 -18.09 -5.02 6.56
N LEU A 186 -18.22 -3.92 7.31
CA LEU A 186 -17.10 -3.13 7.80
C LEU A 186 -16.19 -3.98 8.70
N MET A 187 -16.76 -4.68 9.69
CA MET A 187 -16.00 -5.56 10.58
C MET A 187 -15.30 -6.69 9.81
N LEU A 188 -15.99 -7.30 8.84
CA LEU A 188 -15.40 -8.32 7.98
C LEU A 188 -14.21 -7.79 7.16
N ILE A 189 -14.35 -6.63 6.54
CA ILE A 189 -13.26 -5.98 5.78
C ILE A 189 -12.07 -5.68 6.69
N CYS A 190 -12.34 -5.11 7.88
CA CYS A 190 -11.29 -4.81 8.85
C CYS A 190 -10.55 -6.08 9.32
N ALA A 191 -11.29 -7.16 9.63
CA ALA A 191 -10.70 -8.43 10.06
C ALA A 191 -9.84 -9.06 8.95
N LEU A 192 -10.34 -9.08 7.71
CA LEU A 192 -9.58 -9.58 6.55
C LEU A 192 -8.32 -8.74 6.31
N GLN A 193 -8.44 -7.41 6.34
CA GLN A 193 -7.32 -6.51 6.13
C GLN A 193 -6.25 -6.67 7.21
N PHE A 194 -6.67 -6.78 8.48
CA PHE A 194 -5.77 -7.01 9.61
C PHE A 194 -5.01 -8.34 9.46
N GLY A 195 -5.71 -9.44 9.17
CA GLY A 195 -5.08 -10.75 8.97
C GLY A 195 -4.07 -10.74 7.81
N LEU A 196 -4.44 -10.13 6.67
CA LEU A 196 -3.57 -10.03 5.50
C LEU A 196 -2.32 -9.18 5.76
N PHE A 197 -2.45 -8.04 6.45
CA PHE A 197 -1.30 -7.22 6.82
C PHE A 197 -0.42 -7.91 7.85
N SER A 198 -1.02 -8.53 8.87
CA SER A 198 -0.29 -9.23 9.91
C SER A 198 0.58 -10.33 9.28
N CYS A 199 -0.01 -11.29 8.59
CA CYS A 199 0.74 -12.41 8.05
C CYS A 199 1.71 -12.00 6.92
N GLY A 200 1.31 -11.07 6.06
CA GLY A 200 2.16 -10.58 4.96
C GLY A 200 3.38 -9.80 5.44
N ASN A 201 3.21 -8.93 6.44
CA ASN A 201 4.31 -8.15 7.00
C ASN A 201 5.17 -8.93 7.99
N GLY A 202 4.58 -9.87 8.74
CA GLY A 202 5.32 -10.77 9.62
C GLY A 202 6.32 -11.59 8.81
N LEU A 203 5.83 -12.26 7.76
CA LEU A 203 6.69 -13.11 6.95
C LEU A 203 7.79 -12.33 6.23
N ILE A 204 7.49 -11.18 5.62
CA ILE A 204 8.52 -10.41 4.89
C ILE A 204 9.61 -9.84 5.82
N LEU A 205 9.28 -9.52 7.08
CA LEU A 205 10.26 -9.03 8.05
C LEU A 205 11.23 -10.15 8.50
N TRP A 206 10.72 -11.38 8.58
CA TRP A 206 11.49 -12.55 9.03
C TRP A 206 12.36 -13.16 7.93
N MET A 207 12.03 -12.93 6.65
CA MET A 207 12.73 -13.54 5.52
C MET A 207 14.26 -13.34 5.53
N PRO A 208 14.82 -12.14 5.75
CA PRO A 208 16.27 -11.95 5.73
C PRO A 208 17.01 -12.79 6.78
N ASP A 209 16.46 -12.85 7.99
CA ASP A 209 17.01 -13.62 9.10
C ASP A 209 16.90 -15.12 8.84
N LEU A 210 15.73 -15.57 8.39
CA LEU A 210 15.48 -16.96 8.00
C LEU A 210 16.46 -17.43 6.91
N PHE A 211 16.68 -16.64 5.86
CA PHE A 211 17.64 -17.00 4.80
C PHE A 211 19.07 -17.02 5.31
N SER A 212 19.44 -16.12 6.21
CA SER A 212 20.77 -16.10 6.83
C SER A 212 21.01 -17.38 7.64
N GLN A 213 20.04 -17.79 8.46
CA GLN A 213 20.13 -19.01 9.27
C GLN A 213 20.18 -20.27 8.41
N LEU A 214 19.34 -20.34 7.37
CA LEU A 214 19.36 -21.45 6.41
C LEU A 214 20.72 -21.56 5.69
N TYR A 215 21.29 -20.44 5.24
CA TYR A 215 22.58 -20.43 4.55
C TYR A 215 23.70 -20.96 5.45
N VAL A 216 23.73 -20.54 6.71
CA VAL A 216 24.72 -21.02 7.69
C VAL A 216 24.54 -22.51 7.98
N ASP A 217 23.30 -22.99 8.16
CA ASP A 217 23.05 -24.41 8.43
C ASP A 217 23.44 -25.30 7.23
N TYR A 218 23.16 -24.88 5.99
CA TYR A 218 23.63 -25.61 4.79
C TYR A 218 25.15 -25.67 4.68
N ALA A 219 25.86 -24.61 5.10
CA ALA A 219 27.31 -24.58 5.08
C ALA A 219 27.92 -25.55 6.11
N LEU A 220 27.25 -25.74 7.25
CA LEU A 220 27.71 -26.62 8.34
C LEU A 220 27.24 -28.08 8.15
N HIS A 221 26.05 -28.29 7.60
CA HIS A 221 25.42 -29.60 7.45
C HIS A 221 24.93 -29.82 6.01
N PRO A 222 25.82 -30.10 5.04
CA PRO A 222 25.45 -30.21 3.63
C PRO A 222 24.59 -31.47 3.30
N VAL A 223 24.52 -32.45 4.19
CA VAL A 223 23.84 -33.74 3.96
C VAL A 223 22.50 -33.85 4.72
N ASP A 224 22.34 -33.14 5.83
CA ASP A 224 21.12 -33.22 6.65
C ASP A 224 20.03 -32.31 6.07
N GLN A 225 18.95 -32.92 5.57
CA GLN A 225 17.76 -32.16 5.14
C GLN A 225 16.87 -31.80 6.34
N ARG A 226 17.26 -30.77 7.09
CA ARG A 226 16.46 -30.23 8.19
C ARG A 226 15.29 -29.39 7.67
N THR A 227 14.17 -29.44 8.38
CA THR A 227 13.05 -28.53 8.09
C THR A 227 13.36 -27.13 8.61
N ILE A 228 12.67 -26.11 8.09
CA ILE A 228 12.80 -24.73 8.59
C ILE A 228 12.67 -24.66 10.11
N CYS A 229 11.68 -25.36 10.69
CA CYS A 229 11.43 -25.33 12.14
C CYS A 229 12.63 -25.82 12.95
N GLN A 230 13.31 -26.87 12.49
CA GLN A 230 14.50 -27.41 13.16
C GLN A 230 15.68 -26.44 13.08
N VAL A 231 15.86 -25.77 11.94
CA VAL A 231 16.93 -24.76 11.77
C VAL A 231 16.71 -23.57 12.71
N VAL A 232 15.48 -23.07 12.79
CA VAL A 232 15.11 -21.97 13.69
C VAL A 232 15.28 -22.37 15.16
N GLU A 233 14.83 -23.56 15.54
CA GLU A 233 14.96 -24.07 16.92
C GLU A 233 16.43 -24.15 17.37
N HIS A 234 17.31 -24.66 16.51
CA HIS A 234 18.75 -24.68 16.78
C HIS A 234 19.34 -23.27 16.91
N GLY A 235 18.89 -22.32 16.09
CA GLY A 235 19.30 -20.91 16.18
C GLY A 235 18.90 -20.27 17.53
N LEU A 236 17.70 -20.56 18.02
CA LEU A 236 17.21 -20.08 19.32
C LEU A 236 18.03 -20.67 20.48
N ILE A 237 18.33 -21.98 20.45
CA ILE A 237 19.14 -22.64 21.48
C ILE A 237 20.57 -22.08 21.49
N ALA A 238 21.16 -21.88 20.32
CA ALA A 238 22.50 -21.28 20.19
C ALA A 238 22.56 -19.85 20.75
N SER A 239 21.49 -19.06 20.60
CA SER A 239 21.42 -17.69 21.13
C SER A 239 21.36 -17.61 22.66
N ASN A 240 20.83 -18.63 23.33
CA ASN A 240 20.79 -18.72 24.79
C ASN A 240 22.13 -19.16 25.41
N GLN A 241 23.04 -19.72 24.61
CA GLN A 241 24.37 -20.12 25.04
C GLN A 241 25.40 -19.06 24.63
N THR A 242 25.32 -17.87 25.23
CA THR A 242 26.36 -16.84 25.04
C THR A 242 27.66 -17.28 25.72
N SER A 243 28.56 -17.87 24.94
CA SER A 243 29.96 -17.99 25.32
C SER A 243 30.65 -16.66 24.99
N ASP A 244 31.17 -16.02 26.03
CA ASP A 244 31.88 -14.74 26.06
C ASP A 244 33.26 -14.84 25.38
N THR A 245 33.27 -15.14 24.08
CA THR A 245 34.46 -14.98 23.24
C THR A 245 34.18 -13.83 22.30
N GLY A 246 35.08 -12.84 22.24
CA GLY A 246 34.95 -11.64 21.41
C GLY A 246 34.72 -11.95 19.93
N VAL A 247 33.47 -12.25 19.57
CA VAL A 247 33.02 -12.48 18.21
C VAL A 247 33.12 -11.13 17.51
N ASN A 248 34.06 -11.02 16.58
CA ASN A 248 34.14 -9.88 15.69
C ASN A 248 32.88 -9.90 14.81
N CYS A 249 31.88 -9.09 15.17
CA CYS A 249 30.66 -8.94 14.39
C CYS A 249 31.00 -8.32 13.04
N THR A 250 31.04 -9.13 11.99
CA THR A 250 31.16 -8.65 10.62
C THR A 250 29.79 -8.14 10.15
N ASN A 251 29.70 -6.84 9.88
CA ASN A 251 28.46 -6.19 9.42
C ASN A 251 28.13 -6.49 7.94
N THR A 252 28.58 -7.64 7.42
CA THR A 252 28.45 -8.02 6.01
C THR A 252 27.24 -8.93 5.83
N VAL A 253 26.18 -8.39 5.26
CA VAL A 253 24.99 -9.17 4.87
C VAL A 253 25.27 -9.86 3.54
N ASP A 254 24.98 -11.15 3.45
CA ASP A 254 25.21 -11.96 2.25
C ASP A 254 24.40 -11.45 1.04
N ALA A 255 25.00 -11.49 -0.15
CA ALA A 255 24.37 -11.01 -1.38
C ALA A 255 23.09 -11.79 -1.74
N GLY A 256 23.01 -13.06 -1.36
CA GLY A 256 21.85 -13.92 -1.61
C GLY A 256 20.56 -13.40 -0.96
N VAL A 257 20.66 -12.72 0.19
CA VAL A 257 19.50 -12.15 0.90
C VAL A 257 18.84 -11.04 0.07
N TYR A 258 19.65 -10.18 -0.55
CA TYR A 258 19.16 -9.11 -1.42
C TYR A 258 18.56 -9.67 -2.71
N GLN A 259 19.19 -10.67 -3.31
CA GLN A 259 18.68 -11.34 -4.52
C GLN A 259 17.31 -11.97 -4.27
N ASN A 260 17.16 -12.74 -3.18
CA ASN A 260 15.90 -13.39 -2.82
C ASN A 260 14.79 -12.36 -2.57
N THR A 261 15.10 -11.25 -1.91
CA THR A 261 14.15 -10.17 -1.65
C THR A 261 13.71 -9.46 -2.94
N LEU A 262 14.63 -9.29 -3.91
CA LEU A 262 14.29 -8.75 -5.23
C LEU A 262 13.39 -9.70 -6.03
N ILE A 263 13.64 -11.03 -5.96
CA ILE A 263 12.78 -12.04 -6.59
C ILE A 263 11.36 -11.94 -6.03
N ILE A 264 11.20 -11.89 -4.71
CA ILE A 264 9.90 -11.70 -4.05
C ILE A 264 9.19 -10.44 -4.56
N GLY A 265 9.92 -9.32 -4.66
CA GLY A 265 9.39 -8.05 -5.18
C GLY A 265 8.94 -8.16 -6.65
N GLY A 266 9.74 -8.82 -7.50
CA GLY A 266 9.45 -9.03 -8.91
C GLY A 266 8.23 -9.92 -9.14
N VAL A 267 8.15 -11.06 -8.45
CA VAL A 267 7.00 -11.97 -8.51
C VAL A 267 5.74 -11.27 -8.02
N GLY A 268 5.84 -10.49 -6.93
CA GLY A 268 4.75 -9.65 -6.45
C GLY A 268 4.23 -8.70 -7.54
N MET A 269 5.11 -7.98 -8.23
CA MET A 269 4.71 -7.08 -9.32
C MET A 269 3.98 -7.80 -10.46
N MET A 270 4.47 -8.97 -10.87
CA MET A 270 3.80 -9.78 -11.90
C MET A 270 2.40 -10.21 -11.44
N ALA A 271 2.24 -10.61 -10.17
CA ALA A 271 0.95 -11.00 -9.61
C ALA A 271 -0.07 -9.85 -9.61
N TYR A 272 0.34 -8.59 -9.39
CA TYR A 272 -0.57 -7.44 -9.51
C TYR A 272 -1.05 -7.21 -10.93
N ILE A 273 -0.16 -7.34 -11.92
CA ILE A 273 -0.51 -7.17 -13.34
C ILE A 273 -1.51 -8.25 -13.76
N ILE A 274 -1.23 -9.51 -13.41
CA ILE A 274 -2.11 -10.65 -13.71
C ILE A 274 -3.48 -10.44 -13.04
N ASN A 275 -3.53 -10.15 -11.74
CA ASN A 275 -4.80 -9.91 -11.06
C ASN A 275 -5.57 -8.72 -11.63
N GLY A 276 -4.88 -7.64 -12.02
CA GLY A 276 -5.48 -6.48 -12.68
C GLY A 276 -6.13 -6.81 -14.03
N TYR A 277 -5.56 -7.75 -14.78
CA TYR A 277 -6.15 -8.23 -16.03
C TYR A 277 -7.39 -9.11 -15.80
N PHE A 278 -7.33 -10.02 -14.82
CA PHE A 278 -8.40 -11.00 -14.57
C PHE A 278 -9.56 -10.47 -13.71
N ILE A 279 -9.41 -9.30 -13.07
CA ILE A 279 -10.41 -8.75 -12.12
C ILE A 279 -11.82 -8.61 -12.68
N ASP A 280 -11.93 -8.23 -13.95
CA ASP A 280 -13.22 -8.03 -14.62
C ASP A 280 -13.82 -9.34 -15.14
N SER A 281 -12.99 -10.32 -15.49
CA SER A 281 -13.41 -11.58 -16.14
C SER A 281 -13.82 -12.64 -15.12
N VAL A 282 -13.03 -12.82 -14.06
CA VAL A 282 -13.24 -13.87 -13.04
C VAL A 282 -14.14 -13.39 -11.91
N GLY A 283 -14.19 -12.07 -11.70
CA GLY A 283 -14.91 -11.43 -10.61
C GLY A 283 -14.11 -11.36 -9.32
N LYS A 284 -14.24 -10.26 -8.59
CA LYS A 284 -13.42 -9.93 -7.41
C LYS A 284 -13.54 -10.93 -6.27
N ARG A 285 -14.76 -11.42 -6.01
CA ARG A 285 -15.03 -12.40 -4.95
C ARG A 285 -14.27 -13.70 -5.21
N ASN A 286 -14.31 -14.18 -6.45
CA ASN A 286 -13.65 -15.42 -6.83
C ASN A 286 -12.14 -15.27 -6.77
N ILE A 287 -11.59 -14.17 -7.28
CA ILE A 287 -10.14 -13.87 -7.17
C ILE A 287 -9.70 -13.81 -5.71
N LEU A 288 -10.47 -13.14 -4.86
CA LEU A 288 -10.17 -13.04 -3.44
C LEU A 288 -10.08 -14.44 -2.80
N VAL A 289 -11.08 -15.28 -3.03
CA VAL A 289 -11.11 -16.66 -2.47
C VAL A 289 -9.95 -17.50 -3.01
N ILE A 290 -9.72 -17.49 -4.33
CA ILE A 290 -8.63 -18.25 -4.96
C ILE A 290 -7.27 -17.83 -4.40
N ASN A 291 -7.01 -16.52 -4.30
CA ASN A 291 -5.74 -16.01 -3.81
C ASN A 291 -5.54 -16.29 -2.31
N LEU A 292 -6.59 -16.19 -1.49
CA LEU A 292 -6.52 -16.54 -0.06
C LEU A 292 -6.27 -18.03 0.18
N VAL A 293 -6.94 -18.92 -0.56
CA VAL A 293 -6.74 -20.37 -0.43
C VAL A 293 -5.32 -20.76 -0.89
N THR A 294 -4.87 -20.19 -2.01
CA THR A 294 -3.54 -20.47 -2.56
C THR A 294 -2.44 -19.89 -1.66
N SER A 295 -2.63 -18.70 -1.06
CA SER A 295 -1.66 -18.17 -0.10
C SER A 295 -1.68 -18.98 1.20
N GLY A 296 -2.85 -19.35 1.73
CA GLY A 296 -2.96 -20.16 2.93
C GLY A 296 -2.27 -21.52 2.80
N THR A 297 -2.48 -22.21 1.68
CA THR A 297 -1.82 -23.49 1.38
C THR A 297 -0.30 -23.34 1.22
N ALA A 298 0.18 -22.28 0.57
CA ALA A 298 1.62 -21.98 0.49
C ALA A 298 2.22 -21.69 1.88
N GLY A 299 1.48 -21.02 2.75
CA GLY A 299 1.88 -20.76 4.14
C GLY A 299 2.03 -22.04 4.96
N ILE A 300 1.07 -22.97 4.86
CA ILE A 300 1.18 -24.30 5.49
C ILE A 300 2.36 -25.08 4.90
N GLY A 301 2.59 -24.97 3.59
CA GLY A 301 3.73 -25.59 2.92
C GLY A 301 5.09 -25.16 3.45
N LEU A 302 5.23 -23.92 3.95
CA LEU A 302 6.49 -23.43 4.52
C LEU A 302 6.96 -24.28 5.71
N TYR A 303 6.03 -24.80 6.52
CA TYR A 303 6.35 -25.66 7.65
C TYR A 303 7.13 -26.92 7.23
N PHE A 304 6.78 -27.48 6.07
CA PHE A 304 7.39 -28.71 5.55
C PHE A 304 8.60 -28.46 4.64
N ALA A 305 8.96 -27.20 4.39
CA ALA A 305 10.03 -26.88 3.46
C ALA A 305 11.40 -27.29 4.03
N ARG A 306 12.23 -27.89 3.16
CA ARG A 306 13.55 -28.44 3.50
C ARG A 306 14.68 -27.87 2.65
N SER A 307 14.35 -27.08 1.62
CA SER A 307 15.32 -26.44 0.73
C SER A 307 15.10 -24.93 0.68
N ALA A 308 16.18 -24.14 0.63
CA ALA A 308 16.11 -22.69 0.47
C ALA A 308 15.26 -22.26 -0.74
N GLY A 309 15.32 -23.03 -1.84
CA GLY A 309 14.49 -22.82 -3.02
C GLY A 309 12.99 -23.07 -2.80
N GLN A 310 12.63 -24.10 -2.02
CA GLN A 310 11.25 -24.34 -1.61
C GLN A 310 10.74 -23.21 -0.73
N VAL A 311 11.53 -22.77 0.25
CA VAL A 311 11.20 -21.62 1.12
C VAL A 311 10.93 -20.38 0.27
N LEU A 312 11.84 -20.04 -0.65
CA LEU A 312 11.72 -18.88 -1.52
C LEU A 312 10.47 -18.96 -2.43
N THR A 313 10.19 -20.14 -3.00
CA THR A 313 9.05 -20.33 -3.91
C THR A 313 7.73 -20.16 -3.16
N LEU A 314 7.59 -20.82 -2.00
CA LEU A 314 6.39 -20.75 -1.17
C LEU A 314 6.20 -19.34 -0.60
N ALA A 315 7.29 -18.69 -0.17
CA ALA A 315 7.28 -17.30 0.28
C ALA A 315 6.84 -16.33 -0.82
N CYS A 316 7.34 -16.51 -2.04
CA CYS A 316 6.95 -15.71 -3.20
C CYS A 316 5.44 -15.83 -3.45
N VAL A 317 4.90 -17.05 -3.48
CA VAL A 317 3.46 -17.30 -3.68
C VAL A 317 2.65 -16.67 -2.55
N PHE A 318 3.05 -16.91 -1.29
CA PHE A 318 2.36 -16.36 -0.12
C PHE A 318 2.32 -14.83 -0.14
N LEU A 319 3.48 -14.18 -0.29
CA LEU A 319 3.62 -12.72 -0.22
C LEU A 319 3.00 -12.02 -1.43
N ALA A 320 3.13 -12.58 -2.62
CA ALA A 320 2.52 -12.03 -3.82
C ALA A 320 0.99 -12.07 -3.73
N LEU A 321 0.41 -13.24 -3.44
CA LEU A 321 -1.03 -13.42 -3.42
C LEU A 321 -1.70 -12.70 -2.23
N SER A 322 -1.14 -12.78 -1.02
CA SER A 322 -1.65 -12.02 0.14
C SER A 322 -1.67 -10.52 -0.12
N SER A 323 -0.64 -9.99 -0.78
CA SER A 323 -0.58 -8.57 -1.13
C SER A 323 -1.62 -8.15 -2.17
N THR A 324 -1.95 -9.03 -3.11
CA THR A 324 -3.02 -8.77 -4.07
C THR A 324 -4.40 -8.81 -3.41
N CYS A 325 -4.60 -9.68 -2.41
CA CYS A 325 -5.82 -9.70 -1.60
C CYS A 325 -6.05 -8.37 -0.87
N ILE A 326 -5.00 -7.76 -0.31
CA ILE A 326 -5.06 -6.42 0.34
C ILE A 326 -5.63 -5.38 -0.63
N SER A 327 -5.19 -5.39 -1.89
CA SER A 327 -5.66 -4.46 -2.93
C SER A 327 -7.11 -4.72 -3.35
N VAL A 328 -7.49 -6.00 -3.51
CA VAL A 328 -8.87 -6.39 -3.85
C VAL A 328 -9.84 -6.02 -2.73
N VAL A 329 -9.47 -6.28 -1.47
CA VAL A 329 -10.27 -5.90 -0.28
C VAL A 329 -10.41 -4.38 -0.19
N SER A 330 -9.32 -3.64 -0.41
CA SER A 330 -9.34 -2.18 -0.41
C SER A 330 -10.25 -1.61 -1.50
N THR A 331 -10.25 -2.23 -2.68
CA THR A 331 -11.13 -1.88 -3.79
C THR A 331 -12.60 -2.19 -3.46
N ALA A 332 -12.87 -3.36 -2.87
CA ALA A 332 -14.21 -3.74 -2.43
C ALA A 332 -14.75 -2.82 -1.33
N ALA A 333 -13.89 -2.39 -0.40
CA ALA A 333 -14.24 -1.43 0.65
C ALA A 333 -14.71 -0.10 0.06
N ILE A 334 -14.02 0.41 -0.96
CA ILE A 334 -14.38 1.66 -1.63
C ILE A 334 -15.76 1.56 -2.30
N GLU A 335 -16.12 0.41 -2.88
CA GLU A 335 -17.42 0.21 -3.52
C GLU A 335 -18.58 0.00 -2.54
N LEU A 336 -18.30 -0.56 -1.36
CA LEU A 336 -19.32 -0.84 -0.37
C LEU A 336 -19.96 0.42 0.21
N PHE A 337 -19.20 1.52 0.25
CA PHE A 337 -19.69 2.78 0.79
C PHE A 337 -20.31 3.67 -0.30
N PRO A 338 -21.51 4.22 -0.05
CA PRO A 338 -22.22 5.06 -1.01
C PRO A 338 -21.46 6.36 -1.31
N THR A 339 -21.70 6.92 -2.49
CA THR A 339 -20.97 8.09 -3.04
C THR A 339 -21.14 9.36 -2.20
N HIS A 340 -22.23 9.50 -1.45
CA HIS A 340 -22.43 10.63 -0.54
C HIS A 340 -21.44 10.63 0.66
N LEU A 341 -20.84 9.48 0.97
CA LEU A 341 -19.79 9.33 2.00
C LEU A 341 -18.37 9.28 1.40
N ARG A 342 -18.15 9.87 0.21
CA ARG A 342 -16.87 9.80 -0.49
C ARG A 342 -15.66 10.24 0.33
N LYS A 343 -15.78 11.30 1.14
CA LYS A 343 -14.66 11.77 1.98
C LYS A 343 -14.25 10.69 2.99
N LEU A 344 -15.25 10.04 3.57
CA LEU A 344 -15.06 9.01 4.58
C LEU A 344 -14.57 7.68 3.97
N ARG A 345 -14.91 7.37 2.71
CA ARG A 345 -14.26 6.31 1.92
C ARG A 345 -12.75 6.49 1.81
N CYS A 346 -12.29 7.68 1.44
CA CYS A 346 -10.88 7.98 1.28
C CYS A 346 -10.15 7.92 2.62
N SER A 347 -10.75 8.46 3.69
CA SER A 347 -10.20 8.37 5.05
C SER A 347 -10.14 6.92 5.53
N PHE A 348 -11.18 6.12 5.30
CA PHE A 348 -11.22 4.71 5.68
C PHE A 348 -10.20 3.89 4.92
N HIS A 349 -10.07 4.08 3.61
CA HIS A 349 -9.01 3.44 2.82
C HIS A 349 -7.61 3.82 3.33
N THR A 350 -7.39 5.09 3.65
CA THR A 350 -6.12 5.56 4.23
C THR A 350 -5.86 4.94 5.60
N LEU A 351 -6.91 4.78 6.43
CA LEU A 351 -6.83 4.13 7.73
C LEU A 351 -6.48 2.65 7.59
N LEU A 352 -7.14 1.93 6.68
CA LEU A 352 -6.81 0.53 6.35
C LEU A 352 -5.36 0.41 5.89
N MET A 353 -4.89 1.29 5.01
CA MET A 353 -3.49 1.32 4.58
C MET A 353 -2.52 1.70 5.72
N SER A 354 -2.97 2.50 6.68
CA SER A 354 -2.17 2.86 7.85
C SER A 354 -2.06 1.73 8.88
N SER A 355 -2.97 0.75 8.87
CA SER A 355 -2.85 -0.49 9.66
C SER A 355 -1.58 -1.28 9.33
N ASP A 356 -0.96 -1.07 8.16
CA ASP A 356 0.39 -1.57 7.81
C ASP A 356 1.47 -1.13 8.84
N ARG A 357 1.23 -0.03 9.58
CA ARG A 357 2.13 0.46 10.65
C ARG A 357 1.93 -0.22 11.99
N MET A 358 0.81 -0.92 12.20
CA MET A 358 0.61 -1.79 13.35
C MET A 358 1.38 -3.09 13.11
N LYS A 359 2.71 -3.00 13.04
CA LYS A 359 3.57 -4.18 12.97
C LYS A 359 3.61 -4.77 14.37
N PRO A 360 3.21 -6.04 14.57
CA PRO A 360 3.52 -6.73 15.81
C PRO A 360 5.04 -6.71 15.97
N ARG A 361 5.52 -6.45 17.18
CA ARG A 361 6.95 -6.59 17.47
C ARG A 361 7.32 -8.05 17.21
N PRO A 362 8.56 -8.38 16.86
CA PRO A 362 8.99 -9.77 16.66
C PRO A 362 8.57 -10.71 17.82
N GLY A 363 8.53 -10.19 19.06
CA GLY A 363 8.06 -10.94 20.24
C GLY A 363 6.56 -11.23 20.29
N ASP A 364 5.71 -10.48 19.58
CA ASP A 364 4.25 -10.70 19.58
C ASP A 364 3.87 -11.94 18.73
N TRP A 365 4.72 -12.33 17.78
CA TRP A 365 4.56 -13.52 16.94
C TRP A 365 4.89 -14.81 17.67
N VAL A 366 5.85 -14.78 18.60
CA VAL A 366 6.15 -15.91 19.49
C VAL A 366 4.91 -16.23 20.30
N VAL A 367 4.22 -15.23 20.84
CA VAL A 367 2.96 -15.41 21.57
C VAL A 367 1.83 -15.97 20.70
N THR A 368 1.75 -15.58 19.41
CA THR A 368 0.70 -16.12 18.52
C THR A 368 0.98 -17.55 18.08
N ILE A 369 2.25 -17.91 17.88
CA ILE A 369 2.67 -19.28 17.56
C ILE A 369 2.53 -20.17 18.80
N ASP A 370 2.91 -19.69 19.98
CA ASP A 370 2.72 -20.39 21.26
C ASP A 370 1.23 -20.62 21.54
N PHE A 371 0.36 -19.64 21.28
CA PHE A 371 -1.09 -19.79 21.44
C PHE A 371 -1.70 -20.80 20.46
N ILE A 372 -1.17 -20.89 19.23
CA ILE A 372 -1.60 -21.88 18.24
C ILE A 372 -1.06 -23.28 18.59
N GLN A 373 0.17 -23.38 19.12
CA GLN A 373 0.72 -24.65 19.62
C GLN A 373 -0.03 -25.14 20.87
N GLU A 374 -0.33 -24.28 21.84
CA GLU A 374 -1.14 -24.67 23.01
C GLU A 374 -2.55 -25.10 22.61
N ALA A 375 -3.18 -24.42 21.64
CA ALA A 375 -4.50 -24.79 21.14
C ALA A 375 -4.50 -26.11 20.33
N ALA A 376 -3.39 -26.46 19.68
CA ALA A 376 -3.25 -27.73 18.93
C ALA A 376 -2.83 -28.91 19.82
N ILE A 377 -2.24 -28.65 21.00
CA ILE A 377 -1.87 -29.68 21.98
C ILE A 377 -3.06 -30.00 22.92
N THR A 378 -4.06 -29.11 22.99
CA THR A 378 -5.27 -29.29 23.82
C THR A 378 -6.51 -29.81 23.06
N SER A 379 -6.38 -30.16 21.77
CA SER A 379 -7.37 -30.88 20.95
C SER A 379 -6.87 -32.27 20.60
#